data_AF-A0A6S7KKD5-F1
#
_entry.id   AF-A0A6S7KKD5-F1
#
_cell.length_a   1.000
_cell.length_b   1.000
_cell.length_c   1.000
_cell.angle_alpha   90.00
_cell.angle_beta   90.00
_cell.angle_gamma   90.00
#
_symmetry.space_group_name_H-M   'P 1'
#
loop_
_entity.id
_entity.type
_entity.pdbx_description
1 polymer ?
#
loop_
_entity_poly.entity_id
_entity_poly.type
_entity_poly.pdbx_seq_one_letter_code
_entity_poly.pdbx_strand_id
1 'polypeptide(L)'
;MRRLGMVLRRRIFQLIAGALVLVFYVQFQLLSYTDRRLFLKKIKLALPYFSDSSTTGKLDKRCSHYTTNAALHGLTLLSWRSTYITDLNSFKDYPLFPKHPASVQFNMKASLRLLQPVSTGGWLFGLLFVPETGDYRFALSTSGEAELKLSKTSEPEGTRVIASLAFSERQPKPGEYRKYSAQTSVAVFLRKCKAYYVEVLFHTHTKYSHIELAWETTTSLKYEVIPGRYLSPYIGPQDFAHSGENLLIFEDNIKMGSLFGYVARQKHSIENENMDQWSRLPYMLSTHARNLPKCSENFKGYAASSRQVIPKVNSKSTEKFVYDYTGRLVKGSNGKYTFRGIHHAEEKRLGETGTRYLMNIEFQDNIMETRIRVSEYMFYENQKSNLCFVDDFKWKRDAMVTIIAVIPNMETWSHYFMDHLSAMTSKLQDARFSVIIAASQGLKQYFQTIVTENTLAWHSHVTLLLMNAKEIQNMEVIMKACLARITVPNTIIFFTDIRVQLPLQVLEHVRK
;
A
#
# COMPACT_ATOMS: atom_id res chain seq x y z
N MET A 1 25.72 22.57 -57.71
CA MET A 1 26.13 21.59 -56.68
C MET A 1 25.95 22.05 -55.22
N ARG A 2 26.28 23.30 -54.82
CA ARG A 2 26.19 23.75 -53.41
C ARG A 2 24.76 23.77 -52.79
N ARG A 3 23.70 24.02 -53.57
CA ARG A 3 22.31 24.00 -53.07
C ARG A 3 21.78 22.58 -52.78
N LEU A 4 22.20 21.57 -53.56
CA LEU A 4 21.75 20.18 -53.36
C LEU A 4 22.33 19.57 -52.07
N GLY A 5 23.61 19.84 -51.77
CA GLY A 5 24.26 19.35 -50.55
C GLY A 5 23.69 19.94 -49.26
N MET A 6 23.16 21.16 -49.31
CA MET A 6 22.52 21.83 -48.17
C MET A 6 21.15 21.23 -47.84
N VAL A 7 20.36 20.89 -48.88
CA VAL A 7 19.07 20.22 -48.73
C VAL A 7 19.25 18.79 -48.22
N LEU A 8 20.27 18.08 -48.72
CA LEU A 8 20.57 16.72 -48.28
C LEU A 8 21.02 16.68 -46.80
N ARG A 9 21.90 17.61 -46.38
CA ARG A 9 22.29 17.74 -44.96
C ARG A 9 21.11 18.04 -44.04
N ARG A 10 20.16 18.88 -44.48
CA ARG A 10 18.96 19.21 -43.70
C ARG A 10 18.03 18.00 -43.54
N ARG A 11 17.86 17.18 -44.59
CA ARG A 11 17.08 15.94 -44.50
C ARG A 11 17.75 14.88 -43.64
N ILE A 12 19.07 14.74 -43.73
CA ILE A 12 19.84 13.83 -42.87
C ILE A 12 19.70 14.25 -41.40
N PHE A 13 19.83 15.55 -41.11
CA PHE A 13 19.65 16.06 -39.74
C PHE A 13 18.23 15.82 -39.20
N GLN A 14 17.20 16.01 -40.03
CA GLN A 14 15.81 15.73 -39.65
C GLN A 14 15.56 14.24 -39.39
N LEU A 15 16.16 13.35 -40.20
CA LEU A 15 16.06 11.90 -40.00
C LEU A 15 16.77 11.47 -38.71
N ILE A 16 17.96 12.01 -38.42
CA ILE A 16 18.70 11.72 -37.18
C ILE A 16 17.94 12.25 -35.96
N ALA A 17 17.41 13.47 -36.02
CA ALA A 17 16.59 14.03 -34.94
C ALA A 17 15.31 13.22 -34.71
N GLY A 18 14.62 12.81 -35.78
CA GLY A 18 13.44 11.95 -35.69
C GLY A 18 13.76 10.59 -35.06
N ALA A 19 14.87 9.96 -35.46
CA ALA A 19 15.33 8.69 -34.88
C ALA A 19 15.68 8.84 -33.39
N LEU A 20 16.35 9.93 -32.99
CA LEU A 20 16.68 10.20 -31.59
C LEU A 20 15.42 10.41 -30.73
N VAL A 21 14.42 11.14 -31.24
CA VAL A 21 13.14 11.33 -30.55
C VAL A 21 12.40 9.99 -30.41
N LEU A 22 12.41 9.15 -31.44
CA LEU A 22 11.80 7.83 -31.41
C LEU A 22 12.49 6.91 -30.40
N VAL A 23 13.82 6.86 -30.41
CA VAL A 23 14.60 6.06 -29.44
C VAL A 23 14.36 6.54 -28.02
N PHE A 24 14.35 7.84 -27.80
CA PHE A 24 14.03 8.42 -26.50
C PHE A 24 12.61 8.09 -26.05
N TYR A 25 11.63 8.19 -26.96
CA TYR A 25 10.25 7.84 -26.67
C TYR A 25 10.11 6.36 -26.30
N VAL A 26 10.75 5.45 -27.05
CA VAL A 26 10.74 4.01 -26.75
C VAL A 26 11.44 3.72 -25.42
N GLN A 27 12.61 4.30 -25.16
CA GLN A 27 13.30 4.13 -23.88
C GLN A 27 12.49 4.71 -22.71
N PHE A 28 11.83 5.85 -22.89
CA PHE A 28 10.92 6.41 -21.91
C PHE A 28 9.70 5.51 -21.67
N GLN A 29 9.17 4.86 -22.72
CA GLN A 29 8.10 3.87 -22.63
C GLN A 29 8.54 2.50 -22.07
N LEU A 30 9.83 2.29 -21.81
CA LEU A 30 10.35 1.09 -21.14
C LEU A 30 10.66 1.32 -19.65
N LEU A 31 10.73 2.58 -19.21
CA LEU A 31 10.89 2.92 -17.80
C LEU A 31 9.65 2.51 -16.98
N SER A 32 9.85 2.19 -15.70
CA SER A 32 8.74 2.00 -14.75
C SER A 32 7.96 3.31 -14.59
N TYR A 33 6.68 3.23 -14.19
CA TYR A 33 5.84 4.41 -13.99
C TYR A 33 6.48 5.42 -13.02
N THR A 34 7.09 4.91 -11.93
CA THR A 34 7.83 5.70 -10.94
C THR A 34 9.03 6.42 -11.55
N ASP A 35 9.80 5.74 -12.40
CA ASP A 35 10.99 6.31 -13.03
C ASP A 35 10.64 7.35 -14.11
N ARG A 36 9.55 7.13 -14.87
CA ARG A 36 9.03 8.14 -15.81
C ARG A 36 8.60 9.40 -15.09
N ARG A 37 7.91 9.27 -13.96
CA ARG A 37 7.46 10.40 -13.12
C ARG A 37 8.67 11.16 -12.55
N LEU A 38 9.68 10.45 -12.04
CA LEU A 38 10.90 11.06 -11.52
C LEU A 38 11.71 11.76 -12.62
N PHE A 39 11.75 11.18 -13.81
CA PHE A 39 12.39 11.75 -15.00
C PHE A 39 11.67 13.02 -15.50
N LEU A 40 10.34 13.00 -15.59
CA LEU A 40 9.54 14.19 -15.91
C LEU A 40 9.68 15.29 -14.85
N LYS A 41 9.77 14.92 -13.56
CA LYS A 41 10.05 15.84 -12.44
C LYS A 41 11.45 16.47 -12.56
N LYS A 42 12.47 15.72 -13.02
CA LYS A 42 13.83 16.23 -13.28
C LYS A 42 13.90 17.17 -14.49
N ILE A 43 13.07 16.97 -15.51
CA ILE A 43 13.10 17.76 -16.75
C ILE A 43 12.28 19.06 -16.66
N LYS A 44 11.68 19.37 -15.50
CA LYS A 44 10.88 20.60 -15.26
C LYS A 44 9.75 20.82 -16.27
N LEU A 45 9.27 19.78 -16.94
CA LEU A 45 8.06 19.83 -17.76
C LEU A 45 6.84 19.62 -16.86
N ALA A 46 6.70 20.51 -15.88
CA ALA A 46 5.44 20.75 -15.21
C ALA A 46 4.64 21.73 -16.09
N LEU A 47 3.34 21.50 -16.21
CA LEU A 47 2.36 22.56 -16.53
C LEU A 47 2.74 23.84 -15.80
N PRO A 48 2.58 25.02 -16.42
CA PRO A 48 3.29 26.25 -16.06
C PRO A 48 3.21 26.54 -14.56
N TYR A 49 4.30 26.17 -13.88
CA TYR A 49 4.62 26.57 -12.53
C TYR A 49 5.21 27.97 -12.65
N PHE A 50 4.47 28.98 -12.18
CA PHE A 50 4.99 30.34 -12.11
C PHE A 50 6.19 30.35 -11.16
N SER A 51 7.39 30.43 -11.74
CA SER A 51 8.62 30.59 -10.99
C SER A 51 8.71 32.00 -10.43
N ASP A 52 9.02 32.11 -9.14
CA ASP A 52 9.59 33.33 -8.55
C ASP A 52 10.82 33.76 -9.37
N SER A 53 10.69 34.86 -10.12
CA SER A 53 11.82 35.57 -10.70
C SER A 53 12.06 36.86 -9.93
N SER A 54 13.21 36.89 -9.27
CA SER A 54 13.84 38.08 -8.72
C SER A 54 14.15 39.09 -9.83
N THR A 55 13.48 40.24 -9.79
CA THR A 55 14.03 41.50 -10.31
C THR A 55 13.71 42.66 -9.36
N THR A 56 14.77 43.43 -9.16
CA THR A 56 14.98 44.61 -8.32
C THR A 56 14.04 45.77 -8.66
N GLY A 57 13.61 46.49 -7.61
CA GLY A 57 13.22 47.90 -7.71
C GLY A 57 11.75 48.21 -7.98
N LYS A 58 10.91 48.14 -6.93
CA LYS A 58 9.95 49.18 -6.48
C LYS A 58 8.96 48.55 -5.50
N LEU A 59 8.94 49.10 -4.29
CA LEU A 59 8.08 48.75 -3.17
C LEU A 59 6.58 48.79 -3.55
N ASP A 60 5.84 47.85 -2.97
CA ASP A 60 4.41 47.97 -2.58
C ASP A 60 3.27 47.70 -3.60
N LYS A 61 3.41 46.65 -4.44
CA LYS A 61 2.28 46.05 -5.20
C LYS A 61 2.25 44.51 -5.25
N ARG A 62 3.04 43.78 -4.44
CA ARG A 62 3.25 42.32 -4.62
C ARG A 62 2.40 41.37 -3.76
N CYS A 63 1.54 41.86 -2.86
CA CYS A 63 0.67 40.98 -2.06
C CYS A 63 -0.77 40.85 -2.60
N SER A 64 -1.08 41.50 -3.73
CA SER A 64 -2.44 41.58 -4.30
C SER A 64 -2.80 40.43 -5.25
N HIS A 65 -1.92 39.46 -5.49
CA HIS A 65 -2.21 38.32 -6.39
C HIS A 65 -2.68 37.04 -5.68
N TYR A 66 -2.62 36.96 -4.35
CA TYR A 66 -3.26 35.85 -3.60
C TYR A 66 -4.76 36.09 -3.34
N THR A 67 -5.23 37.31 -3.63
CA THR A 67 -6.65 37.67 -3.67
C THR A 67 -6.97 38.15 -5.07
N THR A 68 -7.34 37.25 -5.99
CA THR A 68 -8.41 37.42 -7.00
C THR A 68 -8.36 36.30 -8.06
N ASN A 69 -9.53 35.69 -8.28
CA ASN A 69 -9.96 34.83 -9.41
C ASN A 69 -10.12 33.31 -9.21
N ALA A 70 -10.21 32.81 -7.98
CA ALA A 70 -10.96 31.57 -7.69
C ALA A 70 -11.59 31.67 -6.29
N ALA A 71 -12.92 31.70 -6.22
CA ALA A 71 -13.73 32.06 -5.05
C ALA A 71 -13.74 31.04 -3.89
N LEU A 72 -12.69 30.23 -3.69
CA LEU A 72 -12.63 29.25 -2.61
C LEU A 72 -11.64 29.66 -1.51
N HIS A 73 -12.20 30.15 -0.40
CA HIS A 73 -11.50 30.27 0.88
C HIS A 73 -11.83 29.06 1.74
N GLY A 74 -10.86 28.52 2.48
CA GLY A 74 -11.10 27.42 3.42
C GLY A 74 -10.10 26.27 3.39
N LEU A 75 -10.46 25.20 4.07
CA LEU A 75 -9.72 23.95 4.18
C LEU A 75 -10.51 22.79 3.57
N THR A 76 -9.81 21.81 3.02
CA THR A 76 -10.38 20.56 2.54
C THR A 76 -10.44 19.57 3.69
N LEU A 77 -11.61 18.99 3.95
CA LEU A 77 -11.82 17.89 4.88
C LEU A 77 -12.06 16.61 4.11
N LEU A 78 -11.20 15.62 4.35
CA LEU A 78 -11.42 14.23 3.98
C LEU A 78 -11.79 13.45 5.23
N SER A 79 -12.74 12.52 5.13
CA SER A 79 -13.12 11.69 6.27
C SER A 79 -13.30 10.23 5.89
N TRP A 80 -12.99 9.36 6.83
CA TRP A 80 -13.15 7.92 6.74
C TRP A 80 -14.04 7.47 7.89
N ARG A 81 -15.11 6.75 7.55
CA ARG A 81 -16.04 6.19 8.51
C ARG A 81 -15.77 4.70 8.63
N SER A 82 -15.47 4.27 9.84
CA SER A 82 -15.25 2.86 10.14
C SER A 82 -15.32 2.63 11.63
N THR A 83 -15.94 1.53 12.05
CA THR A 83 -15.91 1.07 13.45
C THR A 83 -14.51 0.66 13.91
N TYR A 84 -13.55 0.55 12.97
CA TYR A 84 -12.16 0.17 13.25
C TYR A 84 -11.22 1.33 13.49
N ILE A 85 -11.64 2.52 13.11
CA ILE A 85 -10.98 3.76 13.47
C ILE A 85 -11.43 4.01 14.91
N THR A 86 -10.63 3.59 15.89
CA THR A 86 -10.98 3.63 17.33
C THR A 86 -10.26 4.75 18.07
N ASP A 87 -9.16 5.21 17.50
CA ASP A 87 -8.28 6.28 17.96
C ASP A 87 -7.53 6.87 16.75
N LEU A 88 -6.69 7.88 16.99
CA LEU A 88 -5.92 8.56 15.95
C LEU A 88 -4.85 7.66 15.32
N ASN A 89 -4.30 6.70 16.06
CA ASN A 89 -3.26 5.81 15.54
C ASN A 89 -3.85 4.74 14.60
N SER A 90 -4.95 4.11 14.99
CA SER A 90 -5.73 3.21 14.14
C SER A 90 -6.28 3.93 12.91
N PHE A 91 -6.58 5.23 12.98
CA PHE A 91 -6.89 6.02 11.78
C PHE A 91 -5.69 6.17 10.83
N LYS A 92 -4.50 6.52 11.34
CA LYS A 92 -3.28 6.60 10.51
C LYS A 92 -2.92 5.26 9.87
N ASP A 93 -3.32 4.17 10.52
CA ASP A 93 -3.05 2.79 10.08
C ASP A 93 -4.19 2.21 9.26
N TYR A 94 -5.24 2.99 9.02
CA TYR A 94 -6.40 2.56 8.28
C TYR A 94 -5.99 2.27 6.82
N PRO A 95 -6.21 1.06 6.28
CA PRO A 95 -5.66 0.65 4.98
C PRO A 95 -6.06 1.53 3.79
N LEU A 96 -7.17 2.25 3.94
CA LEU A 96 -7.64 3.16 2.92
C LEU A 96 -6.99 4.53 3.08
N PHE A 97 -6.73 5.01 4.29
CA PHE A 97 -6.06 6.29 4.50
C PHE A 97 -4.64 6.27 3.90
N PRO A 98 -4.19 7.31 3.15
CA PRO A 98 -4.88 8.57 2.85
C PRO A 98 -5.73 8.57 1.57
N LYS A 99 -5.92 7.42 0.93
CA LYS A 99 -6.70 7.23 -0.30
C LYS A 99 -8.19 6.94 0.00
N HIS A 100 -9.04 7.02 -1.03
CA HIS A 100 -10.45 6.60 -0.97
C HIS A 100 -11.22 7.09 0.27
N PRO A 101 -11.29 8.42 0.51
CA PRO A 101 -12.07 8.98 1.61
C PRO A 101 -13.55 8.64 1.46
N ALA A 102 -14.20 8.35 2.58
CA ALA A 102 -15.64 8.14 2.64
C ALA A 102 -16.43 9.42 2.34
N SER A 103 -15.88 10.61 2.64
CA SER A 103 -16.43 11.88 2.15
C SER A 103 -15.38 12.98 2.01
N VAL A 104 -15.66 13.92 1.10
CA VAL A 104 -14.86 15.12 0.82
C VAL A 104 -15.73 16.35 1.05
N GLN A 105 -15.24 17.31 1.82
CA GLN A 105 -15.95 18.55 2.14
C GLN A 105 -15.01 19.76 2.05
N PHE A 106 -15.53 20.90 1.61
CA PHE A 106 -14.80 22.17 1.60
C PHE A 106 -15.35 23.07 2.70
N ASN A 107 -14.49 23.52 3.59
CA ASN A 107 -14.88 24.24 4.79
C ASN A 107 -14.25 25.63 4.83
N MET A 108 -15.09 26.66 4.74
CA MET A 108 -14.64 28.06 4.78
C MET A 108 -14.10 28.51 6.14
N LYS A 109 -14.27 27.72 7.20
CA LYS A 109 -13.85 28.06 8.57
C LYS A 109 -12.89 27.01 9.10
N ALA A 110 -11.95 27.46 9.93
CA ALA A 110 -11.06 26.60 10.70
C ALA A 110 -11.73 26.02 11.97
N SER A 111 -13.05 26.19 12.11
CA SER A 111 -13.88 25.64 13.18
C SER A 111 -15.00 24.82 12.54
N LEU A 112 -15.06 23.54 12.86
CA LEU A 112 -16.00 22.56 12.31
C LEU A 112 -16.79 21.92 13.44
N ARG A 113 -18.07 21.70 13.17
CA ARG A 113 -18.93 20.84 13.98
C ARG A 113 -19.28 19.61 13.15
N LEU A 114 -18.91 18.45 13.68
CA LEU A 114 -19.10 17.17 13.02
C LEU A 114 -20.27 16.45 13.67
N LEU A 115 -21.24 16.08 12.84
CA LEU A 115 -22.42 15.29 13.18
C LEU A 115 -22.25 13.92 12.52
N GLN A 116 -21.53 13.02 13.19
CA GLN A 116 -21.23 11.71 12.62
C GLN A 116 -21.77 10.61 13.55
N PRO A 117 -22.64 9.70 13.08
CA PRO A 117 -23.23 8.64 13.91
C PRO A 117 -22.19 7.63 14.41
N VAL A 118 -21.05 7.51 13.72
CA VAL A 118 -20.00 6.51 13.96
C VAL A 118 -18.65 7.21 14.17
N SER A 119 -17.76 6.52 14.90
CA SER A 119 -16.34 6.82 15.00
C SER A 119 -15.74 7.22 13.65
N THR A 120 -15.14 8.40 13.58
CA THR A 120 -14.71 9.00 12.30
C THR A 120 -13.26 9.47 12.40
N GLY A 121 -12.45 9.02 11.45
CA GLY A 121 -11.13 9.59 11.18
C GLY A 121 -11.26 10.72 10.17
N GLY A 122 -10.55 11.83 10.39
CA GLY A 122 -10.62 12.99 9.54
C GLY A 122 -9.26 13.61 9.26
N TRP A 123 -9.12 14.16 8.06
CA TRP A 123 -7.94 14.87 7.61
C TRP A 123 -8.36 16.21 7.03
N LEU A 124 -8.08 17.28 7.78
CA LEU A 124 -8.41 18.66 7.42
C LEU A 124 -7.13 19.37 6.99
N PHE A 125 -7.02 19.85 5.76
CA PHE A 125 -5.77 20.45 5.28
C PHE A 125 -5.97 21.55 4.24
N GLY A 126 -4.93 22.35 4.03
CA GLY A 126 -4.93 23.45 3.07
C GLY A 126 -3.68 24.30 3.18
N LEU A 127 -3.77 25.50 2.62
CA LEU A 127 -2.74 26.53 2.65
C LEU A 127 -3.12 27.64 3.61
N LEU A 128 -2.14 28.08 4.39
CA LEU A 128 -2.22 29.18 5.34
C LEU A 128 -1.46 30.40 4.82
N PHE A 129 -2.13 31.56 4.85
CA PHE A 129 -1.57 32.86 4.48
C PHE A 129 -1.67 33.81 5.68
N VAL A 130 -0.54 34.13 6.30
CA VAL A 130 -0.54 34.99 7.49
C VAL A 130 -0.74 36.47 7.14
N PRO A 131 -1.51 37.23 7.95
CA PRO A 131 -1.77 38.65 7.70
C PRO A 131 -0.53 39.54 7.85
N GLU A 132 0.36 39.21 8.78
CA GLU A 132 1.56 39.98 9.08
C GLU A 132 2.76 39.06 9.29
N THR A 133 3.97 39.62 9.18
CA THR A 133 5.19 38.87 9.49
C THR A 133 5.43 38.92 10.99
N GLY A 134 5.64 37.76 11.62
CA GLY A 134 5.90 37.69 13.04
C GLY A 134 5.77 36.28 13.60
N ASP A 135 5.76 36.21 14.94
CA ASP A 135 5.57 34.96 15.65
C ASP A 135 4.09 34.64 15.84
N TYR A 136 3.74 33.41 15.47
CA TYR A 136 2.41 32.85 15.62
C TYR A 136 2.47 31.63 16.55
N ARG A 137 1.54 31.55 17.50
CA ARG A 137 1.31 30.32 18.28
C ARG A 137 0.00 29.71 17.82
N PHE A 138 0.01 28.44 17.48
CA PHE A 138 -1.19 27.73 17.06
C PHE A 138 -1.79 26.98 18.22
N ALA A 139 -3.11 26.87 18.25
CA ALA A 139 -3.84 26.06 19.21
C ALA A 139 -4.87 25.16 18.51
N LEU A 140 -5.03 23.97 19.06
CA LEU A 140 -5.97 22.96 18.59
C LEU A 140 -6.97 22.63 19.70
N SER A 141 -8.26 22.71 19.41
CA SER A 141 -9.34 22.22 20.30
C SER A 141 -10.19 21.21 19.55
N THR A 142 -10.38 20.02 20.13
CA THR A 142 -11.28 19.00 19.57
C THR A 142 -11.92 18.18 20.67
N SER A 143 -13.03 17.51 20.36
CA SER A 143 -13.75 16.57 21.23
C SER A 143 -13.16 15.16 21.24
N GLY A 144 -12.06 14.91 20.53
CA GLY A 144 -11.39 13.62 20.50
C GLY A 144 -9.88 13.76 20.48
N GLU A 145 -9.24 13.08 19.55
CA GLU A 145 -7.79 13.08 19.39
C GLU A 145 -7.42 13.83 18.11
N ALA A 146 -6.34 14.60 18.14
CA ALA A 146 -5.88 15.28 16.94
C ALA A 146 -4.40 15.65 16.97
N GLU A 147 -3.82 15.77 15.80
CA GLU A 147 -2.47 16.29 15.55
C GLU A 147 -2.52 17.40 14.52
N LEU A 148 -2.04 18.57 14.90
CA LEU A 148 -1.82 19.69 14.01
C LEU A 148 -0.38 19.64 13.49
N LYS A 149 -0.24 19.66 12.16
CA LYS A 149 1.05 19.75 11.49
C LYS A 149 1.13 20.97 10.60
N LEU A 150 2.35 21.50 10.50
CA LEU A 150 2.66 22.68 9.70
C LEU A 150 3.94 22.44 8.90
N SER A 151 3.93 22.86 7.64
CA SER A 151 5.10 22.90 6.76
C SER A 151 5.75 24.29 6.77
N LYS A 152 7.04 24.35 6.45
CA LYS A 152 7.75 25.62 6.23
C LYS A 152 7.53 26.19 4.82
N THR A 153 6.83 25.46 3.96
CA THR A 153 6.57 25.77 2.55
C THR A 153 5.10 25.53 2.21
N SER A 154 4.70 25.83 0.98
CA SER A 154 3.38 25.48 0.44
C SER A 154 3.17 23.98 0.23
N GLU A 155 4.24 23.18 0.35
CA GLU A 155 4.21 21.74 0.08
C GLU A 155 3.98 20.92 1.36
N PRO A 156 3.28 19.77 1.26
CA PRO A 156 3.11 18.85 2.37
C PRO A 156 4.41 18.11 2.76
N GLU A 157 5.41 18.08 1.88
CA GLU A 157 6.71 17.46 2.17
C GLU A 157 7.39 18.19 3.34
N GLY A 158 7.72 17.44 4.40
CA GLY A 158 8.42 17.97 5.57
C GLY A 158 7.53 18.64 6.63
N THR A 159 6.22 18.37 6.63
CA THR A 159 5.34 18.77 7.74
C THR A 159 5.84 18.24 9.07
N ARG A 160 5.64 19.01 10.14
CA ARG A 160 6.00 18.62 11.51
C ARG A 160 4.80 18.81 12.42
N VAL A 161 4.60 17.88 13.34
CA VAL A 161 3.61 18.03 14.42
C VAL A 161 4.04 19.20 15.29
N ILE A 162 3.16 20.19 15.43
CA ILE A 162 3.41 21.40 16.23
C ILE A 162 2.48 21.49 17.44
N ALA A 163 1.35 20.78 17.42
CA ALA A 163 0.44 20.62 18.56
C ALA A 163 -0.30 19.30 18.44
N SER A 164 -0.69 18.71 19.56
CA SER A 164 -1.42 17.45 19.61
C SER A 164 -2.33 17.37 20.82
N LEU A 165 -3.49 16.76 20.65
CA LEU A 165 -4.42 16.44 21.72
C LEU A 165 -4.66 14.93 21.73
N ALA A 166 -4.38 14.29 22.86
CA ALA A 166 -4.67 12.89 23.10
C ALA A 166 -6.03 12.73 23.79
N PHE A 167 -6.57 11.51 23.82
CA PHE A 167 -7.82 11.26 24.51
C PHE A 167 -7.72 11.54 26.02
N SER A 168 -8.72 12.24 26.56
CA SER A 168 -8.85 12.55 27.98
C SER A 168 -10.33 12.52 28.38
N GLU A 169 -10.62 12.12 29.61
CA GLU A 169 -11.99 12.13 30.16
C GLU A 169 -12.65 13.51 30.09
N ARG A 170 -11.86 14.59 30.13
CA ARG A 170 -12.34 15.97 30.09
C ARG A 170 -11.81 16.72 28.88
N GLN A 171 -12.33 16.37 27.71
CA GLN A 171 -11.99 17.06 26.46
C GLN A 171 -12.22 18.59 26.54
N PRO A 172 -11.42 19.40 25.82
CA PRO A 172 -11.58 20.85 25.75
C PRO A 172 -12.88 21.19 25.02
N LYS A 173 -13.59 22.21 25.51
CA LYS A 173 -14.75 22.78 24.80
C LYS A 173 -14.28 23.70 23.66
N PRO A 174 -15.16 24.05 22.69
CA PRO A 174 -14.86 25.12 21.74
C PRO A 174 -14.38 26.39 22.44
N GLY A 175 -13.29 26.98 21.98
CA GLY A 175 -12.61 28.12 22.63
C GLY A 175 -11.67 27.80 23.80
N GLU A 176 -11.64 26.57 24.34
CA GLU A 176 -10.71 26.17 25.41
C GLU A 176 -9.34 25.73 24.86
N TYR A 177 -8.48 26.70 24.54
CA TYR A 177 -7.17 26.44 23.91
C TYR A 177 -6.02 26.19 24.88
N ARG A 178 -6.17 26.57 26.16
CA ARG A 178 -5.11 26.50 27.19
C ARG A 178 -5.39 25.44 28.27
N LYS A 179 -6.31 24.50 28.01
CA LYS A 179 -6.68 23.47 28.98
C LYS A 179 -5.55 22.45 29.17
N TYR A 180 -4.90 22.06 28.09
CA TYR A 180 -3.75 21.18 28.07
C TYR A 180 -2.58 21.84 27.34
N SER A 181 -1.37 21.73 27.88
CA SER A 181 -0.18 22.33 27.28
C SER A 181 0.11 21.80 25.86
N ALA A 182 -0.23 20.54 25.59
CA ALA A 182 -0.01 19.91 24.29
C ALA A 182 -0.91 20.47 23.16
N GLN A 183 -2.01 21.15 23.50
CA GLN A 183 -2.91 21.78 22.52
C GLN A 183 -2.27 22.96 21.80
N THR A 184 -1.20 23.54 22.34
CA THR A 184 -0.58 24.75 21.84
C THR A 184 0.81 24.50 21.30
N SER A 185 1.15 25.15 20.20
CA SER A 185 2.50 25.11 19.65
C SER A 185 3.45 26.07 20.36
N VAL A 186 4.75 25.82 20.18
CA VAL A 186 5.75 26.88 20.33
C VAL A 186 5.49 28.01 19.33
N ALA A 187 6.08 29.18 19.57
CA ALA A 187 6.03 30.28 18.61
C ALA A 187 6.71 29.86 17.29
N VAL A 188 6.02 30.09 16.17
CA VAL A 188 6.48 29.83 14.82
C VAL A 188 6.56 31.16 14.07
N PHE A 189 7.76 31.52 13.63
CA PHE A 189 7.96 32.71 12.83
C PHE A 189 7.46 32.50 11.40
N LEU A 190 6.46 33.28 10.99
CA LEU A 190 5.84 33.23 9.67
C LEU A 190 5.96 34.59 8.98
N ARG A 191 6.24 34.55 7.68
CA ARG A 191 6.33 35.73 6.81
C ARG A 191 5.03 35.98 6.07
N LYS A 192 4.59 37.24 6.06
CA LYS A 192 3.49 37.75 5.24
C LYS A 192 3.72 37.43 3.76
N CYS A 193 2.64 37.16 3.03
CA CYS A 193 2.65 36.86 1.59
C CYS A 193 3.44 35.59 1.20
N LYS A 194 3.61 34.68 2.16
CA LYS A 194 4.11 33.33 1.93
C LYS A 194 3.04 32.31 2.31
N ALA A 195 2.90 31.26 1.50
CA ALA A 195 1.99 30.15 1.76
C ALA A 195 2.67 29.07 2.61
N TYR A 196 1.93 28.51 3.56
CA TYR A 196 2.36 27.40 4.41
C TYR A 196 1.32 26.29 4.36
N TYR A 197 1.73 25.05 4.08
CA TYR A 197 0.82 23.91 4.17
C TYR A 197 0.51 23.60 5.63
N VAL A 198 -0.77 23.48 5.94
CA VAL A 198 -1.28 23.14 7.28
C VAL A 198 -2.23 21.96 7.18
N GLU A 199 -2.11 21.02 8.10
CA GLU A 199 -2.99 19.85 8.17
C GLU A 199 -3.31 19.48 9.62
N VAL A 200 -4.51 18.94 9.82
CA VAL A 200 -4.97 18.39 11.08
C VAL A 200 -5.48 16.98 10.80
N LEU A 201 -4.82 15.99 11.40
CA LEU A 201 -5.34 14.63 11.47
C LEU A 201 -6.09 14.49 12.78
N PHE A 202 -7.30 13.95 12.74
CA PHE A 202 -8.11 13.83 13.93
C PHE A 202 -8.97 12.58 13.93
N HIS A 203 -9.40 12.21 15.13
CA HIS A 203 -10.33 11.15 15.39
C HIS A 203 -11.38 11.62 16.39
N THR A 204 -12.65 11.32 16.12
CA THR A 204 -13.77 11.71 16.99
C THR A 204 -14.53 10.51 17.53
N HIS A 205 -14.77 10.50 18.85
CA HIS A 205 -15.48 9.43 19.54
C HIS A 205 -17.00 9.65 19.66
N THR A 206 -17.48 10.90 19.56
CA THR A 206 -18.87 11.25 19.88
C THR A 206 -19.63 11.78 18.67
N LYS A 207 -20.96 11.56 18.68
CA LYS A 207 -21.88 12.02 17.63
C LYS A 207 -21.83 13.51 17.37
N TYR A 208 -21.63 14.28 18.44
CA TYR A 208 -21.42 15.72 18.39
C TYR A 208 -19.96 15.97 18.69
N SER A 209 -19.23 16.33 17.66
CA SER A 209 -17.79 16.58 17.77
C SER A 209 -17.42 17.93 17.20
N HIS A 210 -16.33 18.51 17.69
CA HIS A 210 -15.80 19.76 17.16
C HIS A 210 -14.32 19.62 16.86
N ILE A 211 -13.86 20.47 15.95
CA ILE A 211 -12.44 20.71 15.72
C ILE A 211 -12.25 22.19 15.41
N GLU A 212 -11.34 22.84 16.13
CA GLU A 212 -11.01 24.24 15.99
C GLU A 212 -9.51 24.41 15.92
N LEU A 213 -9.08 25.09 14.87
CA LEU A 213 -7.72 25.57 14.70
C LEU A 213 -7.72 27.09 14.95
N ALA A 214 -6.96 27.49 15.95
CA ALA A 214 -6.82 28.87 16.37
C ALA A 214 -5.35 29.31 16.35
N TRP A 215 -5.13 30.62 16.35
CA TRP A 215 -3.81 31.20 16.52
C TRP A 215 -3.82 32.35 17.53
N GLU A 216 -2.64 32.65 18.06
CA GLU A 216 -2.32 33.84 18.84
C GLU A 216 -1.18 34.55 18.11
N THR A 217 -1.24 35.87 18.01
CA THR A 217 -0.28 36.69 17.27
C THR A 217 0.39 37.68 18.20
N THR A 218 1.48 38.30 17.76
CA THR A 218 2.12 39.40 18.52
C THR A 218 1.21 40.61 18.72
N THR A 219 0.23 40.81 17.84
CA THR A 219 -0.76 41.90 17.92
C THR A 219 -2.00 41.54 18.73
N SER A 220 -2.30 40.24 18.88
CA SER A 220 -3.43 39.71 19.65
C SER A 220 -2.97 38.55 20.52
N LEU A 221 -2.74 38.84 21.81
CA LEU A 221 -2.37 37.85 22.85
C LEU A 221 -3.53 36.94 23.29
N LYS A 222 -4.61 36.89 22.49
CA LYS A 222 -5.77 36.02 22.68
C LYS A 222 -5.88 35.09 21.49
N TYR A 223 -6.12 33.82 21.78
CA TYR A 223 -6.38 32.83 20.74
C TYR A 223 -7.70 33.14 20.03
N GLU A 224 -7.63 33.28 18.71
CA GLU A 224 -8.78 33.41 17.82
C GLU A 224 -8.78 32.29 16.79
N VAL A 225 -9.98 31.79 16.42
CA VAL A 225 -10.12 30.81 15.34
C VAL A 225 -9.58 31.42 14.06
N ILE A 226 -8.74 30.69 13.33
CA ILE A 226 -8.12 31.19 12.10
C ILE A 226 -9.21 31.60 11.12
N PRO A 227 -9.28 32.89 10.73
CA PRO A 227 -10.29 33.35 9.78
C PRO A 227 -10.12 32.68 8.43
N GLY A 228 -11.23 32.24 7.82
CA GLY A 228 -11.26 31.58 6.51
C GLY A 228 -10.55 32.33 5.39
N ARG A 229 -10.53 33.66 5.44
CA ARG A 229 -9.82 34.53 4.49
C ARG A 229 -8.31 34.31 4.43
N TYR A 230 -7.73 33.67 5.44
CA TYR A 230 -6.31 33.32 5.50
C TYR A 230 -6.05 31.86 5.11
N LEU A 231 -7.09 31.15 4.66
CA LEU A 231 -7.06 29.74 4.32
C LEU A 231 -7.46 29.55 2.86
N SER A 232 -6.73 28.69 2.16
CA SER A 232 -7.08 28.30 0.80
C SER A 232 -7.00 26.78 0.65
N PRO A 233 -7.91 26.13 -0.09
CA PRO A 233 -7.80 24.70 -0.36
C PRO A 233 -6.47 24.38 -1.03
N TYR A 234 -5.86 23.28 -0.61
CA TYR A 234 -4.65 22.79 -1.26
C TYR A 234 -5.04 21.95 -2.49
N ILE A 235 -4.76 22.48 -3.69
CA ILE A 235 -4.91 21.79 -4.98
C ILE A 235 -3.51 21.45 -5.50
N GLY A 236 -2.80 20.58 -4.80
CA GLY A 236 -1.54 20.00 -5.29
C GLY A 236 -1.79 18.74 -6.13
N PRO A 237 -0.76 18.22 -6.84
CA PRO A 237 -0.78 16.88 -7.42
C PRO A 237 -0.72 15.83 -6.31
N GLN A 238 -1.74 15.82 -5.46
CA GLN A 238 -2.08 14.62 -4.73
C GLN A 238 -2.68 13.68 -5.77
N ASP A 239 -2.38 12.38 -5.67
CA ASP A 239 -2.85 11.35 -6.59
C ASP A 239 -4.38 11.11 -6.47
N PHE A 240 -5.20 12.17 -6.49
CA PHE A 240 -6.65 12.16 -6.66
C PHE A 240 -6.98 11.95 -8.14
N ALA A 241 -6.81 10.71 -8.61
CA ALA A 241 -7.81 10.22 -9.55
C ALA A 241 -9.17 10.28 -8.83
N HIS A 242 -10.22 10.64 -9.57
CA HIS A 242 -11.60 10.91 -9.11
C HIS A 242 -11.93 12.39 -8.82
N SER A 243 -11.79 13.23 -9.84
CA SER A 243 -12.85 14.21 -10.12
C SER A 243 -13.98 13.49 -10.86
N GLY A 244 -15.15 13.34 -10.23
CA GLY A 244 -16.39 12.90 -10.90
C GLY A 244 -17.24 11.91 -10.09
N GLU A 245 -18.04 12.45 -9.17
CA GLU A 245 -19.40 11.99 -8.78
C GLU A 245 -19.69 10.47 -8.67
N ASN A 246 -19.68 9.94 -7.44
CA ASN A 246 -20.90 9.56 -6.70
C ASN A 246 -20.51 8.81 -5.43
N LEU A 247 -20.57 9.57 -4.33
CA LEU A 247 -20.27 9.15 -2.98
C LEU A 247 -21.48 8.39 -2.42
N LEU A 248 -21.49 7.05 -2.50
CA LEU A 248 -22.50 6.24 -1.84
C LEU A 248 -21.92 5.62 -0.56
N ILE A 249 -22.41 6.16 0.55
CA ILE A 249 -22.19 5.73 1.93
C ILE A 249 -23.18 4.61 2.23
N PHE A 250 -22.75 3.47 2.80
CA PHE A 250 -23.59 2.71 3.74
C PHE A 250 -22.76 2.04 4.83
N GLU A 251 -23.36 2.01 6.02
CA GLU A 251 -22.85 1.53 7.29
C GLU A 251 -23.06 0.02 7.49
N ASP A 252 -22.31 -0.50 8.46
CA ASP A 252 -22.62 -1.61 9.36
C ASP A 252 -22.03 -3.03 9.16
N ASN A 253 -21.16 -3.34 10.15
CA ASN A 253 -21.18 -4.50 11.05
C ASN A 253 -20.89 -5.91 10.51
N ILE A 254 -19.60 -6.29 10.55
CA ILE A 254 -19.18 -7.68 10.85
C ILE A 254 -17.93 -7.66 11.74
N LYS A 255 -17.88 -8.49 12.79
CA LYS A 255 -16.81 -8.60 13.80
C LYS A 255 -15.41 -8.71 13.18
N MET A 256 -14.59 -7.66 13.31
CA MET A 256 -13.23 -7.60 12.74
C MET A 256 -12.11 -7.48 13.78
N GLY A 257 -12.39 -7.79 15.04
CA GLY A 257 -11.38 -7.83 16.10
C GLY A 257 -10.22 -8.80 15.82
N SER A 258 -10.42 -9.84 14.99
CA SER A 258 -9.36 -10.80 14.62
C SER A 258 -8.46 -10.32 13.47
N LEU A 259 -8.89 -9.35 12.65
CA LEU A 259 -8.12 -8.85 11.50
C LEU A 259 -7.20 -7.69 11.90
N PHE A 260 -7.64 -6.77 12.78
CA PHE A 260 -6.79 -5.67 13.25
C PHE A 260 -5.63 -6.14 14.12
N GLY A 261 -5.82 -7.20 14.91
CA GLY A 261 -4.72 -7.88 15.58
C GLY A 261 -3.71 -8.53 14.61
N TYR A 262 -4.10 -8.82 13.37
CA TYR A 262 -3.21 -9.33 12.32
C TYR A 262 -2.51 -8.20 11.55
N VAL A 263 -3.23 -7.12 11.21
CA VAL A 263 -2.69 -5.94 10.51
C VAL A 263 -1.73 -5.14 11.39
N ALA A 264 -2.02 -4.99 12.69
CA ALA A 264 -1.08 -4.34 13.63
C ALA A 264 0.21 -5.16 13.82
N ARG A 265 0.14 -6.49 13.76
CA ARG A 265 1.33 -7.38 13.71
C ARG A 265 2.12 -7.22 12.40
N GLN A 266 1.45 -6.85 11.31
CA GLN A 266 2.06 -6.62 10.00
C GLN A 266 2.61 -5.20 9.82
N LYS A 267 2.25 -4.21 10.64
CA LYS A 267 2.89 -2.88 10.56
C LYS A 267 4.37 -2.91 11.00
N HIS A 268 4.75 -3.87 11.82
CA HIS A 268 6.15 -4.24 12.07
C HIS A 268 6.82 -5.01 10.91
N SER A 269 6.06 -5.41 9.89
CA SER A 269 6.56 -6.06 8.68
C SER A 269 7.28 -5.11 7.71
N ILE A 270 7.58 -3.87 8.10
CA ILE A 270 8.61 -3.09 7.41
C ILE A 270 10.00 -3.75 7.59
N GLU A 271 10.13 -4.73 8.49
CA GLU A 271 11.25 -5.69 8.50
C GLU A 271 11.23 -6.71 7.31
N ASN A 272 10.18 -6.79 6.48
CA ASN A 272 10.09 -7.74 5.36
C ASN A 272 10.87 -7.36 4.09
N GLU A 273 11.64 -6.26 4.06
CA GLU A 273 12.58 -6.06 2.95
C GLU A 273 13.54 -7.25 2.79
N ASN A 274 13.87 -7.96 3.88
CA ASN A 274 14.66 -9.19 3.84
C ASN A 274 13.86 -10.42 3.33
N MET A 275 12.56 -10.54 3.64
CA MET A 275 11.68 -11.61 3.14
C MET A 275 11.41 -11.47 1.62
N ASP A 276 11.34 -10.23 1.13
CA ASP A 276 11.20 -9.94 -0.30
C ASP A 276 12.47 -10.32 -1.09
N GLN A 277 13.67 -10.25 -0.48
CA GLN A 277 14.92 -10.71 -1.12
C GLN A 277 14.98 -12.24 -1.20
N TRP A 278 14.66 -12.96 -0.13
CA TRP A 278 14.64 -14.43 -0.10
C TRP A 278 13.71 -15.01 -1.17
N SER A 279 12.52 -14.45 -1.31
CA SER A 279 11.48 -14.93 -2.24
C SER A 279 11.92 -14.84 -3.71
N ARG A 280 12.88 -13.96 -4.01
CA ARG A 280 13.44 -13.77 -5.35
C ARG A 280 14.60 -14.73 -5.64
N LEU A 281 15.10 -15.47 -4.65
CA LEU A 281 16.18 -16.41 -4.89
C LEU A 281 15.71 -17.55 -5.82
N PRO A 282 16.54 -17.96 -6.78
CA PRO A 282 16.26 -19.13 -7.59
C PRO A 282 16.20 -20.39 -6.73
N TYR A 283 15.26 -21.27 -7.06
CA TYR A 283 15.16 -22.56 -6.40
C TYR A 283 16.32 -23.47 -6.79
N MET A 284 16.84 -24.21 -5.80
CA MET A 284 17.66 -25.39 -6.06
C MET A 284 16.82 -26.42 -6.83
N LEU A 285 17.44 -27.06 -7.82
CA LEU A 285 16.84 -28.18 -8.55
C LEU A 285 16.40 -29.27 -7.56
N SER A 286 15.18 -29.77 -7.71
CA SER A 286 14.61 -30.77 -6.79
C SER A 286 15.46 -32.03 -6.70
N THR A 287 16.15 -32.42 -7.78
CA THR A 287 17.10 -33.54 -7.80
C THR A 287 18.31 -33.33 -6.88
N HIS A 288 18.79 -32.10 -6.73
CA HIS A 288 19.88 -31.77 -5.80
C HIS A 288 19.36 -31.54 -4.39
N ALA A 289 18.20 -30.89 -4.25
CA ALA A 289 17.58 -30.63 -2.96
C ALA A 289 17.13 -31.92 -2.26
N ARG A 290 16.71 -32.94 -3.04
CA ARG A 290 16.25 -34.23 -2.52
C ARG A 290 17.38 -35.24 -2.28
N ASN A 291 18.47 -34.80 -1.65
CA ASN A 291 19.60 -35.67 -1.28
C ASN A 291 19.35 -36.42 0.05
N LEU A 292 18.21 -37.11 0.17
CA LEU A 292 17.88 -37.99 1.30
C LEU A 292 17.33 -39.32 0.77
N PRO A 293 17.42 -40.41 1.56
CA PRO A 293 16.81 -41.69 1.18
C PRO A 293 15.29 -41.58 1.02
N LYS A 294 14.71 -42.54 0.30
CA LYS A 294 13.25 -42.64 0.14
C LYS A 294 12.61 -43.15 1.43
N CYS A 295 11.44 -42.62 1.77
CA CYS A 295 10.61 -43.17 2.84
C CYS A 295 10.11 -44.57 2.46
N SER A 296 9.64 -45.36 3.43
CA SER A 296 9.03 -46.66 3.14
C SER A 296 7.82 -46.54 2.19
N GLU A 297 7.57 -47.54 1.35
CA GLU A 297 6.48 -47.53 0.35
C GLU A 297 5.09 -47.29 0.98
N ASN A 298 4.89 -47.73 2.24
CA ASN A 298 3.63 -47.56 2.98
C ASN A 298 3.51 -46.23 3.75
N PHE A 299 4.48 -45.32 3.61
CA PHE A 299 4.50 -44.06 4.34
C PHE A 299 3.43 -43.08 3.80
N LYS A 300 2.21 -43.14 4.35
CA LYS A 300 1.08 -42.26 4.01
C LYS A 300 1.16 -40.92 4.75
N GLY A 301 2.18 -40.12 4.43
CA GLY A 301 2.53 -38.88 5.15
C GLY A 301 1.72 -37.61 4.81
N TYR A 302 0.57 -37.72 4.12
CA TYR A 302 -0.14 -36.55 3.58
C TYR A 302 -1.25 -36.02 4.51
N ALA A 303 -1.85 -36.88 5.32
CA ALA A 303 -2.96 -36.52 6.21
C ALA A 303 -2.46 -36.33 7.65
N ALA A 304 -2.43 -35.08 8.13
CA ALA A 304 -2.15 -34.75 9.53
C ALA A 304 -3.23 -33.83 10.09
N SER A 305 -3.67 -34.10 11.32
CA SER A 305 -4.56 -33.23 12.09
C SER A 305 -3.80 -32.06 12.73
N SER A 306 -4.47 -30.90 12.78
CA SER A 306 -4.12 -29.58 13.35
C SER A 306 -2.70 -28.99 13.12
N ARG A 307 -2.64 -27.65 13.07
CA ARG A 307 -1.47 -26.86 12.64
C ARG A 307 -0.74 -26.32 13.88
N GLN A 308 0.55 -26.62 14.04
CA GLN A 308 1.42 -25.94 15.00
C GLN A 308 2.49 -25.18 14.22
N VAL A 309 2.22 -23.90 13.91
CA VAL A 309 3.20 -23.02 13.27
C VAL A 309 4.22 -22.64 14.34
N ILE A 310 5.50 -22.96 14.13
CA ILE A 310 6.58 -22.60 15.05
C ILE A 310 7.31 -21.40 14.46
N PRO A 311 7.00 -20.16 14.85
CA PRO A 311 7.56 -18.96 14.21
C PRO A 311 9.04 -18.68 14.54
N LYS A 312 9.68 -19.46 15.41
CA LYS A 312 11.13 -19.41 15.67
C LYS A 312 11.61 -20.81 16.02
N VAL A 313 12.63 -21.33 15.33
CA VAL A 313 13.23 -22.65 15.60
C VAL A 313 13.73 -22.67 17.04
N ASN A 314 12.89 -23.16 17.95
CA ASN A 314 13.18 -23.25 19.38
C ASN A 314 12.96 -24.68 19.90
N SER A 315 12.65 -25.64 19.01
CA SER A 315 12.69 -27.06 19.31
C SER A 315 14.08 -27.60 18.94
N LYS A 316 14.84 -28.10 19.94
CA LYS A 316 16.14 -28.76 19.75
C LYS A 316 16.09 -29.89 18.69
N SER A 317 14.90 -30.44 18.41
CA SER A 317 14.66 -31.44 17.37
C SER A 317 14.80 -30.89 15.95
N THR A 318 14.13 -29.78 15.62
CA THR A 318 14.11 -29.23 14.25
C THR A 318 15.49 -28.73 13.83
N GLU A 319 16.21 -28.08 14.75
CA GLU A 319 17.58 -27.62 14.50
C GLU A 319 18.53 -28.78 14.18
N LYS A 320 18.45 -29.88 14.94
CA LYS A 320 19.23 -31.11 14.68
C LYS A 320 18.96 -31.67 13.28
N PHE A 321 17.69 -31.73 12.86
CA PHE A 321 17.32 -32.27 11.55
C PHE A 321 17.75 -31.36 10.39
N VAL A 322 17.71 -30.04 10.59
CA VAL A 322 18.22 -29.10 9.58
C VAL A 322 19.75 -29.27 9.42
N TYR A 323 20.50 -29.41 10.52
CA TYR A 323 21.94 -29.65 10.43
C TYR A 323 22.29 -31.02 9.81
N ASP A 324 21.52 -32.08 10.11
CA ASP A 324 21.69 -33.38 9.44
C ASP A 324 21.45 -33.28 7.93
N TYR A 325 20.35 -32.66 7.52
CA TYR A 325 20.04 -32.46 6.10
C TYR A 325 21.11 -31.61 5.39
N THR A 326 21.43 -30.43 5.93
CA THR A 326 22.39 -29.51 5.33
C THR A 326 23.78 -30.14 5.24
N GLY A 327 24.22 -30.87 6.28
CA GLY A 327 25.47 -31.62 6.28
C GLY A 327 25.52 -32.68 5.18
N ARG A 328 24.45 -33.47 4.99
CA ARG A 328 24.35 -34.46 3.91
C ARG A 328 24.38 -33.81 2.53
N LEU A 329 23.68 -32.69 2.35
CA LEU A 329 23.64 -31.99 1.08
C LEU A 329 24.99 -31.37 0.72
N VAL A 330 25.65 -30.70 1.66
CA VAL A 330 26.98 -30.11 1.45
C VAL A 330 28.01 -31.21 1.14
N LYS A 331 27.98 -32.32 1.88
CA LYS A 331 28.88 -33.46 1.66
C LYS A 331 28.61 -34.15 0.31
N GLY A 332 27.35 -34.45 0.00
CA GLY A 332 26.96 -35.14 -1.24
C GLY A 332 27.11 -34.29 -2.50
N SER A 333 27.19 -32.96 -2.36
CA SER A 333 27.45 -32.04 -3.46
C SER A 333 28.93 -31.70 -3.66
N ASN A 334 29.84 -32.38 -2.95
CA ASN A 334 31.29 -32.16 -3.01
C ASN A 334 31.69 -30.68 -2.84
N GLY A 335 31.04 -29.96 -1.93
CA GLY A 335 31.34 -28.55 -1.68
C GLY A 335 30.81 -27.56 -2.73
N LYS A 336 29.98 -28.00 -3.67
CA LYS A 336 29.26 -27.09 -4.59
C LYS A 336 28.36 -26.11 -3.84
N TYR A 337 27.75 -26.55 -2.75
CA TYR A 337 26.83 -25.73 -1.96
C TYR A 337 27.38 -25.46 -0.57
N THR A 338 27.26 -24.21 -0.11
CA THR A 338 27.57 -23.81 1.27
C THR A 338 26.32 -23.31 1.97
N PHE A 339 26.02 -23.84 3.15
CA PHE A 339 24.88 -23.41 3.97
C PHE A 339 25.05 -21.95 4.42
N ARG A 340 23.98 -21.14 4.26
CA ARG A 340 23.97 -19.72 4.68
C ARG A 340 23.07 -19.49 5.88
N GLY A 341 21.89 -20.10 5.92
CA GLY A 341 20.96 -19.89 7.02
C GLY A 341 19.58 -20.50 6.80
N ILE A 342 18.80 -20.54 7.87
CA ILE A 342 17.42 -21.02 7.89
C ILE A 342 16.50 -19.80 7.86
N HIS A 343 15.62 -19.72 6.85
CA HIS A 343 14.62 -18.65 6.77
C HIS A 343 13.34 -19.04 7.50
N HIS A 344 12.87 -20.27 7.31
CA HIS A 344 11.66 -20.76 7.95
C HIS A 344 11.68 -22.30 8.04
N ALA A 345 11.12 -22.84 9.11
CA ALA A 345 10.89 -24.27 9.26
C ALA A 345 9.53 -24.51 9.93
N GLU A 346 8.65 -25.27 9.29
CA GLU A 346 7.37 -25.71 9.86
C GLU A 346 7.45 -27.20 10.18
N GLU A 347 7.05 -27.59 11.39
CA GLU A 347 6.96 -28.98 11.84
C GLU A 347 5.48 -29.39 11.93
N LYS A 348 5.12 -30.56 11.40
CA LYS A 348 3.78 -31.14 11.52
C LYS A 348 3.86 -32.63 11.83
N ARG A 349 3.37 -33.02 13.01
CA ARG A 349 3.34 -34.42 13.45
C ARG A 349 2.29 -35.22 12.67
N LEU A 350 2.64 -36.44 12.28
CA LEU A 350 1.80 -37.39 11.53
C LEU A 350 1.32 -38.55 12.43
N GLY A 351 1.07 -38.27 13.71
CA GLY A 351 0.78 -39.30 14.71
C GLY A 351 1.99 -40.21 14.96
N GLU A 352 1.76 -41.53 14.99
CA GLU A 352 2.80 -42.54 15.24
C GLU A 352 3.73 -42.78 14.03
N THR A 353 3.31 -42.40 12.83
CA THR A 353 4.04 -42.69 11.59
C THR A 353 5.33 -41.88 11.47
N GLY A 354 5.33 -40.63 11.93
CA GLY A 354 6.45 -39.73 11.73
C GLY A 354 6.11 -38.26 11.89
N THR A 355 6.97 -37.41 11.32
CA THR A 355 6.82 -35.95 11.32
C THR A 355 7.16 -35.39 9.94
N ARG A 356 6.36 -34.45 9.45
CA ARG A 356 6.61 -33.69 8.22
C ARG A 356 7.24 -32.36 8.57
N TYR A 357 8.28 -31.99 7.84
CA TYR A 357 8.95 -30.70 7.94
C TYR A 357 8.82 -29.96 6.60
N LEU A 358 8.45 -28.68 6.63
CA LEU A 358 8.64 -27.77 5.49
C LEU A 358 9.82 -26.87 5.81
N MET A 359 10.93 -27.05 5.09
CA MET A 359 12.16 -26.31 5.36
C MET A 359 12.47 -25.31 4.25
N ASN A 360 12.64 -24.04 4.62
CA ASN A 360 13.07 -22.94 3.75
C ASN A 360 14.50 -22.54 4.16
N ILE A 361 15.49 -22.95 3.38
CA ILE A 361 16.93 -22.86 3.72
C ILE A 361 17.73 -22.22 2.58
N GLU A 362 18.57 -21.24 2.93
CA GLU A 362 19.47 -20.57 1.99
C GLU A 362 20.81 -21.29 1.87
N PHE A 363 21.25 -21.42 0.62
CA PHE A 363 22.58 -21.90 0.26
C PHE A 363 23.26 -20.90 -0.68
N GLN A 364 24.58 -20.90 -0.64
CA GLN A 364 25.45 -20.34 -1.66
C GLN A 364 25.78 -21.45 -2.66
N ASP A 365 25.51 -21.23 -3.95
CA ASP A 365 26.15 -22.00 -5.02
C ASP A 365 27.56 -21.43 -5.22
N ASN A 366 28.57 -22.23 -4.90
CA ASN A 366 29.98 -21.83 -4.96
C ASN A 366 30.52 -21.86 -6.39
N ILE A 367 29.85 -22.54 -7.32
CA ILE A 367 30.24 -22.59 -8.74
C ILE A 367 29.68 -21.38 -9.46
N MET A 368 28.40 -21.08 -9.25
CA MET A 368 27.72 -19.96 -9.90
C MET A 368 27.89 -18.64 -9.13
N GLU A 369 28.50 -18.67 -7.93
CA GLU A 369 28.60 -17.54 -7.00
C GLU A 369 27.27 -16.86 -6.67
N THR A 370 26.16 -17.61 -6.78
CA THR A 370 24.80 -17.10 -6.56
C THR A 370 24.18 -17.68 -5.29
N ARG A 371 23.25 -16.92 -4.71
CA ARG A 371 22.41 -17.39 -3.61
C ARG A 371 21.23 -18.16 -4.18
N ILE A 372 20.93 -19.30 -3.59
CA ILE A 372 19.85 -20.20 -4.00
C ILE A 372 19.03 -20.61 -2.78
N ARG A 373 17.78 -21.01 -3.02
CA ARG A 373 16.86 -21.46 -1.98
C ARG A 373 16.43 -22.92 -2.11
N VAL A 374 16.36 -23.60 -0.97
CA VAL A 374 15.66 -24.88 -0.82
C VAL A 374 14.34 -24.63 -0.10
N SER A 375 13.23 -25.07 -0.68
CA SER A 375 11.89 -25.10 -0.07
C SER A 375 11.24 -26.44 -0.42
N GLU A 376 11.45 -27.45 0.41
CA GLU A 376 10.96 -28.80 0.19
C GLU A 376 10.29 -29.36 1.46
N TYR A 377 9.34 -30.27 1.23
CA TYR A 377 8.79 -31.09 2.30
C TYR A 377 9.71 -32.29 2.55
N MET A 378 10.13 -32.45 3.79
CA MET A 378 10.93 -33.57 4.28
C MET A 378 10.12 -34.34 5.33
N PHE A 379 10.41 -35.62 5.47
CA PHE A 379 9.69 -36.47 6.40
C PHE A 379 10.69 -37.17 7.32
N TYR A 380 10.34 -37.28 8.59
CA TYR A 380 11.03 -38.12 9.55
C TYR A 380 10.14 -39.33 9.83
N GLU A 381 10.61 -40.51 9.47
CA GLU A 381 9.90 -41.76 9.68
C GLU A 381 10.33 -42.37 11.03
N ASN A 382 9.40 -42.47 11.99
CA ASN A 382 9.74 -42.91 13.35
C ASN A 382 10.34 -44.32 13.36
N GLN A 383 9.83 -45.23 12.52
CA GLN A 383 10.30 -46.61 12.42
C GLN A 383 11.75 -46.70 11.92
N LYS A 384 12.16 -45.85 10.98
CA LYS A 384 13.53 -45.82 10.44
C LYS A 384 14.45 -44.86 11.20
N SER A 385 13.90 -44.03 12.07
CA SER A 385 14.61 -42.97 12.79
C SER A 385 15.50 -42.11 11.89
N ASN A 386 15.03 -41.81 10.67
CA ASN A 386 15.81 -41.09 9.67
C ASN A 386 14.95 -40.12 8.86
N LEU A 387 15.58 -39.08 8.32
CA LEU A 387 14.98 -38.17 7.36
C LEU A 387 14.90 -38.81 5.97
N CYS A 388 13.78 -38.60 5.30
CA CYS A 388 13.48 -39.17 3.99
C CYS A 388 12.57 -38.28 3.14
N PHE A 389 12.49 -38.58 1.84
CA PHE A 389 11.54 -37.98 0.91
C PHE A 389 10.52 -39.00 0.41
N VAL A 390 9.33 -38.50 0.06
CA VAL A 390 8.28 -39.27 -0.61
C VAL A 390 8.28 -38.91 -2.10
N ASP A 391 8.35 -39.93 -2.97
CA ASP A 391 8.51 -39.74 -4.42
C ASP A 391 7.25 -39.19 -5.11
N ASP A 392 6.07 -39.57 -4.62
CA ASP A 392 4.77 -39.18 -5.21
C ASP A 392 4.33 -37.77 -4.79
N PHE A 393 5.10 -37.11 -3.91
CA PHE A 393 4.82 -35.77 -3.43
C PHE A 393 5.74 -34.74 -4.10
N LYS A 394 5.42 -34.40 -5.34
CA LYS A 394 6.17 -33.41 -6.13
C LYS A 394 5.38 -32.11 -6.21
N TRP A 395 5.94 -31.07 -5.63
CA TRP A 395 5.39 -29.73 -5.70
C TRP A 395 5.59 -29.15 -7.12
N LYS A 396 4.48 -28.85 -7.80
CA LYS A 396 4.51 -28.17 -9.10
C LYS A 396 4.62 -26.65 -8.90
N ARG A 397 5.86 -26.15 -8.87
CA ARG A 397 6.20 -24.74 -8.58
C ARG A 397 5.66 -23.73 -9.60
N ASP A 398 5.34 -24.17 -10.80
CA ASP A 398 4.87 -23.38 -11.94
C ASP A 398 3.38 -23.63 -12.28
N ALA A 399 2.64 -24.30 -11.39
CA ALA A 399 1.22 -24.55 -11.57
C ALA A 399 0.46 -23.23 -11.76
N MET A 400 -0.46 -23.19 -12.73
CA MET A 400 -1.30 -22.01 -12.93
C MET A 400 -2.15 -21.80 -11.68
N VAL A 401 -2.20 -20.58 -11.17
CA VAL A 401 -3.10 -20.20 -10.09
C VAL A 401 -4.14 -19.23 -10.62
N THR A 402 -5.41 -19.58 -10.53
CA THR A 402 -6.52 -18.69 -10.88
C THR A 402 -7.14 -18.15 -9.60
N ILE A 403 -6.90 -16.86 -9.34
CA ILE A 403 -7.48 -16.13 -8.22
C ILE A 403 -8.90 -15.72 -8.61
N ILE A 404 -9.89 -16.04 -7.79
CA ILE A 404 -11.27 -15.61 -7.99
C ILE A 404 -11.65 -14.65 -6.87
N ALA A 405 -12.10 -13.45 -7.23
CA ALA A 405 -12.62 -12.46 -6.30
C ALA A 405 -14.02 -12.01 -6.73
N VAL A 406 -14.92 -11.82 -5.76
CA VAL A 406 -16.32 -11.42 -6.00
C VAL A 406 -16.54 -10.03 -5.44
N ILE A 407 -17.08 -9.14 -6.28
CA ILE A 407 -17.39 -7.75 -5.97
C ILE A 407 -18.88 -7.51 -6.26
N PRO A 408 -19.77 -7.86 -5.32
CA PRO A 408 -21.21 -7.73 -5.52
C PRO A 408 -21.66 -6.28 -5.64
N ASN A 409 -21.07 -5.40 -4.83
CA ASN A 409 -21.36 -3.97 -4.80
C ASN A 409 -20.05 -3.17 -4.74
N MET A 410 -20.12 -1.89 -5.09
CA MET A 410 -19.01 -0.97 -4.89
C MET A 410 -18.88 -0.64 -3.42
N GLU A 411 -17.79 -1.10 -2.83
CA GLU A 411 -17.42 -0.85 -1.45
C GLU A 411 -15.99 -0.29 -1.42
N THR A 412 -15.62 0.37 -0.34
CA THR A 412 -14.28 0.96 -0.20
C THR A 412 -13.17 -0.11 -0.34
N TRP A 413 -13.46 -1.35 0.01
CA TRP A 413 -12.56 -2.50 -0.17
C TRP A 413 -12.36 -2.93 -1.62
N SER A 414 -13.30 -2.64 -2.51
CA SER A 414 -13.15 -2.90 -3.95
C SER A 414 -11.98 -2.10 -4.51
N HIS A 415 -11.83 -0.84 -4.11
CA HIS A 415 -10.70 0.00 -4.51
C HIS A 415 -9.38 -0.49 -3.91
N TYR A 416 -9.38 -0.81 -2.61
CA TYR A 416 -8.21 -1.36 -1.93
C TYR A 416 -7.70 -2.64 -2.59
N PHE A 417 -8.61 -3.57 -2.89
CA PHE A 417 -8.28 -4.82 -3.56
C PHE A 417 -7.65 -4.57 -4.93
N MET A 418 -8.21 -3.64 -5.71
CA MET A 418 -7.69 -3.31 -7.05
C MET A 418 -6.31 -2.64 -6.98
N ASP A 419 -6.10 -1.69 -6.06
CA ASP A 419 -4.80 -1.05 -5.84
C ASP A 419 -3.75 -2.08 -5.41
N HIS A 420 -4.12 -2.96 -4.46
CA HIS A 420 -3.25 -4.00 -3.95
C HIS A 420 -2.95 -5.06 -5.03
N LEU A 421 -3.91 -5.40 -5.87
CA LEU A 421 -3.73 -6.30 -7.01
C LEU A 421 -2.78 -5.68 -8.05
N SER A 422 -2.91 -4.40 -8.37
CA SER A 422 -2.00 -3.67 -9.26
C SER A 422 -0.57 -3.63 -8.68
N ALA A 423 -0.44 -3.34 -7.38
CA ALA A 423 0.85 -3.38 -6.69
C ALA A 423 1.47 -4.78 -6.65
N MET A 424 0.66 -5.82 -6.44
CA MET A 424 1.11 -7.21 -6.43
C MET A 424 1.58 -7.63 -7.82
N THR A 425 0.76 -7.43 -8.85
CA THR A 425 1.07 -7.81 -10.24
C THR A 425 2.28 -7.08 -10.82
N SER A 426 2.51 -5.82 -10.44
CA SER A 426 3.71 -5.07 -10.87
C SER A 426 5.00 -5.54 -10.18
N LYS A 427 4.91 -6.16 -9.01
CA LYS A 427 6.06 -6.67 -8.24
C LYS A 427 6.31 -8.16 -8.44
N LEU A 428 5.28 -8.93 -8.83
CA LEU A 428 5.39 -10.34 -9.13
C LEU A 428 6.22 -10.55 -10.40
N GLN A 429 7.23 -11.42 -10.32
CA GLN A 429 7.97 -11.93 -11.48
C GLN A 429 7.36 -13.23 -12.04
N ASP A 430 6.18 -13.60 -11.55
CA ASP A 430 5.51 -14.86 -11.86
C ASP A 430 4.44 -14.63 -12.92
N ALA A 431 4.57 -15.25 -14.09
CA ALA A 431 3.60 -15.13 -15.17
C ALA A 431 2.48 -16.20 -15.11
N ARG A 432 2.55 -17.17 -14.19
CA ARG A 432 1.67 -18.35 -14.11
C ARG A 432 0.52 -18.13 -13.13
N PHE A 433 -0.17 -17.00 -13.28
CA PHE A 433 -1.41 -16.71 -12.57
C PHE A 433 -2.42 -15.98 -13.45
N SER A 434 -3.69 -16.07 -13.09
CA SER A 434 -4.77 -15.26 -13.64
C SER A 434 -5.70 -14.85 -12.50
N VAL A 435 -6.46 -13.78 -12.72
CA VAL A 435 -7.44 -13.27 -11.77
C VAL A 435 -8.77 -13.16 -12.49
N ILE A 436 -9.82 -13.70 -11.91
CA ILE A 436 -11.19 -13.56 -12.37
C ILE A 436 -11.92 -12.72 -11.33
N ILE A 437 -12.44 -11.58 -11.77
CA ILE A 437 -13.25 -10.70 -10.93
C ILE A 437 -14.69 -10.85 -11.37
N ALA A 438 -15.52 -11.48 -10.54
CA ALA A 438 -16.96 -11.53 -10.73
C ALA A 438 -17.58 -10.28 -10.08
N ALA A 439 -18.14 -9.39 -10.87
CA ALA A 439 -18.65 -8.09 -10.43
C ALA A 439 -20.07 -7.84 -10.91
N SER A 440 -20.82 -7.01 -10.18
CA SER A 440 -22.17 -6.63 -10.59
C SER A 440 -22.13 -5.78 -11.85
N GLN A 441 -23.12 -5.95 -12.71
CA GLN A 441 -23.25 -5.20 -13.96
C GLN A 441 -23.27 -3.68 -13.74
N GLY A 442 -23.77 -3.22 -12.58
CA GLY A 442 -23.76 -1.80 -12.20
C GLY A 442 -22.35 -1.21 -12.06
N LEU A 443 -21.32 -2.05 -11.94
CA LEU A 443 -19.93 -1.62 -11.75
C LEU A 443 -19.14 -1.51 -13.06
N LYS A 444 -19.79 -1.74 -14.20
CA LYS A 444 -19.15 -1.73 -15.52
C LYS A 444 -18.33 -0.46 -15.76
N GLN A 445 -18.90 0.71 -15.50
CA GLN A 445 -18.25 2.00 -15.76
C GLN A 445 -17.06 2.25 -14.81
N TYR A 446 -17.16 1.78 -13.56
CA TYR A 446 -16.06 1.83 -12.60
C TYR A 446 -14.87 1.01 -13.08
N PHE A 447 -15.08 -0.26 -13.43
CA PHE A 447 -14.00 -1.10 -13.92
C PHE A 447 -13.42 -0.59 -15.24
N GLN A 448 -14.25 -0.04 -16.14
CA GLN A 448 -13.75 0.62 -17.35
C GLN A 448 -12.81 1.79 -17.02
N THR A 449 -13.16 2.61 -16.02
CA THR A 449 -12.36 3.75 -15.59
C THR A 449 -11.02 3.30 -15.00
N ILE A 450 -11.02 2.32 -14.08
CA ILE A 450 -9.79 1.75 -13.51
C ILE A 450 -8.91 1.12 -14.59
N VAL A 451 -9.52 0.41 -15.54
CA VAL A 451 -8.80 -0.23 -16.66
C VAL A 451 -8.13 0.82 -17.55
N THR A 452 -8.78 1.97 -17.76
CA THR A 452 -8.19 3.06 -18.56
C THR A 452 -7.13 3.87 -17.81
N GLU A 453 -7.22 3.98 -16.48
CA GLU A 453 -6.34 4.82 -15.66
C GLU A 453 -5.06 4.10 -15.19
N ASN A 454 -5.10 2.76 -15.06
CA ASN A 454 -4.04 1.99 -14.40
C ASN A 454 -3.16 1.25 -15.42
N THR A 455 -1.84 1.44 -15.40
CA THR A 455 -0.91 0.98 -16.45
C THR A 455 -0.94 -0.54 -16.72
N LEU A 456 -0.90 -0.88 -18.02
CA LEU A 456 -0.96 -2.15 -18.74
C LEU A 456 -0.57 -3.51 -18.10
N ALA A 457 0.17 -3.59 -16.99
CA ALA A 457 0.78 -4.86 -16.53
C ALA A 457 -0.21 -5.84 -15.89
N TRP A 458 -1.24 -5.37 -15.18
CA TRP A 458 -2.22 -6.26 -14.54
C TRP A 458 -3.28 -6.77 -15.53
N HIS A 459 -3.57 -6.01 -16.59
CA HIS A 459 -4.61 -6.34 -17.57
C HIS A 459 -4.40 -7.67 -18.29
N SER A 460 -3.15 -8.09 -18.52
CA SER A 460 -2.87 -9.38 -19.17
C SER A 460 -3.31 -10.58 -18.32
N HIS A 461 -3.48 -10.39 -17.01
CA HIS A 461 -3.82 -11.46 -16.07
C HIS A 461 -5.26 -11.38 -15.56
N VAL A 462 -5.99 -10.28 -15.77
CA VAL A 462 -7.31 -10.08 -15.17
C VAL A 462 -8.44 -10.24 -16.19
N THR A 463 -9.42 -11.07 -15.84
CA THR A 463 -10.68 -11.26 -16.56
C THR A 463 -11.84 -10.74 -15.72
N LEU A 464 -12.61 -9.81 -16.29
CA LEU A 464 -13.82 -9.29 -15.66
C LEU A 464 -15.05 -10.09 -16.11
N LEU A 465 -15.86 -10.52 -15.15
CA LEU A 465 -17.15 -11.16 -15.36
C LEU A 465 -18.24 -10.28 -14.77
N LEU A 466 -19.05 -9.65 -15.63
CA LEU A 466 -20.19 -8.86 -15.21
C LEU A 466 -21.42 -9.77 -15.08
N MET A 467 -22.04 -9.75 -13.91
CA MET A 467 -23.19 -10.58 -13.55
C MET A 467 -24.34 -9.69 -13.11
N ASN A 468 -25.58 -10.12 -13.34
CA ASN A 468 -26.74 -9.38 -12.85
C ASN A 468 -26.91 -9.54 -11.33
N ALA A 469 -27.81 -8.73 -10.74
CA ALA A 469 -27.99 -8.68 -9.29
C ALA A 469 -28.42 -10.03 -8.66
N LYS A 470 -29.15 -10.88 -9.39
CA LYS A 470 -29.57 -12.19 -8.90
C LYS A 470 -28.45 -13.22 -8.99
N GLU A 471 -27.68 -13.18 -10.08
CA GLU A 471 -26.55 -14.08 -10.31
C GLU A 471 -25.42 -13.88 -9.30
N ILE A 472 -25.08 -12.62 -8.99
CA ILE A 472 -23.96 -12.31 -8.10
C ILE A 472 -24.24 -12.60 -6.62
N GLN A 473 -25.49 -12.88 -6.26
CA GLN A 473 -25.86 -13.35 -4.92
C GLN A 473 -25.77 -14.87 -4.78
N ASN A 474 -25.62 -15.61 -5.89
CA ASN A 474 -25.57 -17.06 -5.88
C ASN A 474 -24.15 -17.56 -6.17
N MET A 475 -23.48 -18.05 -5.13
CA MET A 475 -22.11 -18.56 -5.23
C MET A 475 -21.95 -19.74 -6.21
N GLU A 476 -22.95 -20.60 -6.36
CA GLU A 476 -22.89 -21.70 -7.33
C GLU A 476 -22.85 -21.17 -8.76
N VAL A 477 -23.69 -20.18 -9.06
CA VAL A 477 -23.76 -19.52 -10.38
C VAL A 477 -22.46 -18.77 -10.66
N ILE A 478 -21.94 -18.03 -9.68
CA ILE A 478 -20.65 -17.34 -9.78
C ILE A 478 -19.52 -18.32 -10.07
N MET A 479 -19.42 -19.39 -9.28
CA MET A 479 -18.36 -20.38 -9.44
C MET A 479 -18.46 -21.07 -10.81
N LYS A 480 -19.66 -21.47 -11.24
CA LYS A 480 -19.85 -22.07 -12.57
C LYS A 480 -19.43 -21.12 -13.69
N ALA A 481 -19.78 -19.84 -13.59
CA ALA A 481 -19.39 -18.82 -14.58
C ALA A 481 -17.87 -18.58 -14.59
N CYS A 482 -17.23 -18.52 -13.42
CA CYS A 482 -15.79 -18.37 -13.30
C CYS A 482 -15.04 -19.58 -13.85
N LEU A 483 -15.47 -20.80 -13.47
CA LEU A 483 -14.90 -22.06 -13.95
C LEU A 483 -14.99 -22.18 -15.47
N ALA A 484 -16.09 -21.74 -16.08
CA ALA A 484 -16.26 -21.74 -17.54
C ALA A 484 -15.25 -20.84 -18.28
N ARG A 485 -14.58 -19.89 -17.60
CA ARG A 485 -13.52 -19.05 -18.19
C ARG A 485 -12.12 -19.62 -18.02
N ILE A 486 -11.96 -20.69 -17.25
CA ILE A 486 -10.67 -21.32 -17.02
C ILE A 486 -10.40 -22.30 -18.15
N THR A 487 -9.39 -22.01 -18.97
CA THR A 487 -8.98 -22.86 -20.09
C THR A 487 -7.76 -23.73 -19.77
N VAL A 488 -7.02 -23.41 -18.70
CA VAL A 488 -5.79 -24.12 -18.33
C VAL A 488 -6.13 -25.35 -17.47
N PRO A 489 -5.83 -26.58 -17.93
CA PRO A 489 -6.09 -27.78 -17.16
C PRO A 489 -5.19 -27.85 -15.92
N ASN A 490 -5.70 -28.46 -14.85
CA ASN A 490 -5.01 -28.60 -13.56
C ASN A 490 -4.55 -27.26 -12.95
N THR A 491 -5.28 -26.17 -13.20
CA THR A 491 -5.09 -24.91 -12.48
C THR A 491 -5.52 -25.05 -11.03
N ILE A 492 -4.86 -24.33 -10.12
CA ILE A 492 -5.26 -24.21 -8.73
C ILE A 492 -6.23 -23.03 -8.64
N ILE A 493 -7.43 -23.28 -8.14
CA ILE A 493 -8.42 -22.23 -7.92
C ILE A 493 -8.25 -21.68 -6.51
N PHE A 494 -7.96 -20.38 -6.43
CA PHE A 494 -7.82 -19.67 -5.16
C PHE A 494 -8.94 -18.64 -5.04
N PHE A 495 -9.96 -18.99 -4.26
CA PHE A 495 -11.04 -18.05 -3.96
C PHE A 495 -10.63 -17.11 -2.83
N THR A 496 -10.77 -15.80 -3.05
CA THR A 496 -10.35 -14.79 -2.08
C THR A 496 -11.42 -13.72 -1.87
N ASP A 497 -11.41 -13.15 -0.67
CA ASP A 497 -12.26 -12.03 -0.29
C ASP A 497 -11.50 -10.72 -0.56
N ILE A 498 -12.18 -9.73 -1.12
CA ILE A 498 -11.58 -8.43 -1.48
C ILE A 498 -11.06 -7.64 -0.26
N ARG A 499 -11.47 -8.00 0.94
CA ARG A 499 -10.99 -7.41 2.20
C ARG A 499 -9.65 -7.98 2.64
N VAL A 500 -9.18 -9.06 2.02
CA VAL A 500 -7.92 -9.72 2.36
C VAL A 500 -6.77 -9.15 1.54
N GLN A 501 -5.70 -8.77 2.23
CA GLN A 501 -4.45 -8.41 1.58
C GLN A 501 -3.71 -9.65 1.12
N LEU A 502 -3.37 -9.70 -0.17
CA LEU A 502 -2.64 -10.82 -0.77
C LEU A 502 -1.11 -10.60 -0.65
N PRO A 503 -0.38 -11.37 0.17
CA PRO A 503 1.08 -11.20 0.25
C PRO A 503 1.74 -11.48 -1.11
N LEU A 504 2.91 -10.91 -1.39
CA LEU A 504 3.65 -11.19 -2.63
C LEU A 504 3.97 -12.69 -2.82
N GLN A 505 4.05 -13.43 -1.72
CA GLN A 505 4.28 -14.88 -1.70
C GLN A 505 2.98 -15.71 -1.85
N VAL A 506 1.82 -15.08 -2.06
CA VAL A 506 0.53 -15.79 -2.06
C VAL A 506 0.50 -16.93 -3.08
N LEU A 507 1.03 -16.71 -4.29
CA LEU A 507 1.06 -17.73 -5.34
C LEU A 507 1.92 -18.93 -4.93
N GLU A 508 3.08 -18.67 -4.31
CA GLU A 508 3.94 -19.72 -3.79
C GLU A 508 3.24 -20.54 -2.70
N HIS A 509 2.56 -19.86 -1.77
CA HIS A 509 1.80 -20.52 -0.71
C HIS A 509 0.61 -21.32 -1.23
N VAL A 510 -0.09 -20.82 -2.25
CA VAL A 510 -1.23 -21.52 -2.86
C VAL A 510 -0.80 -22.77 -3.63
N ARG A 511 0.41 -22.77 -4.22
CA ARG A 511 0.94 -23.95 -4.92
C ARG A 511 1.47 -25.02 -3.96
N LYS A 512 1.85 -24.65 -2.73
CA LYS A 512 2.39 -25.55 -1.70
C LYS A 512 1.30 -26.28 -0.94
#